data_AF-A0A542XMY8-F1
#
_entry.id   AF-A0A542XMY8-F1
#
_cell.length_a   1.000
_cell.length_b   1.000
_cell.length_c   1.000
_cell.angle_alpha   90.00
_cell.angle_beta   90.00
_cell.angle_gamma   90.00
#
_symmetry.space_group_name_H-M   'P 1'
#
loop_
_entity.id
_entity.type
_entity.pdbx_description
1 polymer ?
#
loop_
_entity_poly.entity_id
_entity_poly.type
_entity_poly.pdbx_seq_one_letter_code
_entity_poly.pdbx_strand_id
1 'polypeptide(L)'
;MLDNLAVDTDAMAVGTAVNVNVAVTVEVLKAAPEDDSAKFDHVVEASLQVSSGRLVVMGCTDYEPEAARFGIAAGPVRVRAARSNVAEAERLEIDSDDEPATMERIRLQVWPAPHTGSVVIKRWKPLAA
;
A
#
# COMPACT_ATOMS: atom_id res chain seq x y z
N MET A 1 -7.84 -1.09 -12.86
CA MET A 1 -6.95 -0.12 -12.19
C MET A 1 -7.83 1.00 -11.64
N LEU A 2 -7.81 1.23 -10.33
CA LEU A 2 -8.51 2.34 -9.68
C LEU A 2 -7.46 3.18 -8.98
N ASP A 3 -7.19 4.40 -9.43
CA ASP A 3 -6.27 5.36 -8.78
C ASP A 3 -4.95 4.70 -8.29
N ASN A 4 -4.11 4.18 -9.21
CA ASN A 4 -2.85 3.47 -8.91
C ASN A 4 -2.99 2.18 -8.06
N LEU A 5 -4.18 1.57 -8.03
CA LEU A 5 -4.43 0.26 -7.44
C LEU A 5 -4.83 -0.77 -8.51
N ALA A 6 -4.09 -1.87 -8.60
CA ALA A 6 -4.50 -3.08 -9.31
C ALA A 6 -4.90 -4.14 -8.29
N VAL A 7 -6.01 -4.84 -8.54
CA VAL A 7 -6.57 -5.83 -7.62
C VAL A 7 -6.98 -7.05 -8.45
N ASP A 8 -6.55 -8.21 -8.00
CA ASP A 8 -7.07 -9.52 -8.40
C ASP A 8 -7.62 -10.22 -7.14
N THR A 9 -8.04 -11.47 -7.27
CA THR A 9 -8.67 -12.26 -6.22
C THR A 9 -7.79 -12.39 -4.99
N ASP A 10 -6.49 -12.67 -5.17
CA ASP A 10 -5.53 -12.97 -4.10
C ASP A 10 -4.30 -12.03 -4.10
N ALA A 11 -4.25 -11.07 -5.02
CA ALA A 11 -3.14 -10.13 -5.16
C ALA A 11 -3.61 -8.67 -5.30
N MET A 12 -2.83 -7.76 -4.73
CA MET A 12 -3.00 -6.31 -4.87
C MET A 12 -1.65 -5.69 -5.20
N ALA A 13 -1.61 -4.79 -6.18
CA ALA A 13 -0.44 -3.97 -6.48
C ALA A 13 -0.77 -2.49 -6.27
N VAL A 14 0.13 -1.80 -5.57
CA VAL A 14 0.08 -0.36 -5.30
C VAL A 14 1.13 0.32 -6.16
N GLY A 15 0.72 1.24 -7.03
CA GLY A 15 1.64 2.04 -7.81
C GLY A 15 2.36 3.08 -6.95
N THR A 16 3.67 3.17 -7.14
CA THR A 16 4.53 4.23 -6.60
C THR A 16 4.60 5.40 -7.58
N ALA A 17 5.07 6.56 -7.12
CA ALA A 17 5.32 7.72 -7.97
C ALA A 17 6.73 7.72 -8.56
N VAL A 18 7.65 6.99 -7.93
CA VAL A 18 9.06 6.88 -8.33
C VAL A 18 9.47 5.42 -8.56
N ASN A 19 10.52 5.22 -9.35
CA ASN A 19 11.09 3.90 -9.70
C ASN A 19 12.36 3.59 -8.88
N VAL A 20 12.37 4.01 -7.61
CA VAL A 20 13.45 3.74 -6.64
C VAL A 20 12.86 3.15 -5.36
N ASN A 21 13.67 2.95 -4.31
CA ASN A 21 13.16 2.33 -3.09
C ASN A 21 12.12 3.22 -2.39
N VAL A 22 11.09 2.58 -1.85
CA VAL A 22 10.04 3.25 -1.05
C VAL A 22 9.97 2.63 0.34
N ALA A 23 9.62 3.44 1.34
CA ALA A 23 9.52 2.95 2.71
C ALA A 23 8.14 2.31 2.92
N VAL A 24 8.11 0.98 3.07
CA VAL A 24 6.86 0.23 3.29
C VAL A 24 6.72 -0.19 4.76
N THR A 25 5.60 0.15 5.38
CA THR A 25 5.20 -0.35 6.71
C THR A 25 3.98 -1.24 6.56
N VAL A 26 4.02 -2.44 7.14
CA VAL A 26 2.91 -3.39 7.11
C VAL A 26 2.36 -3.59 8.52
N GLU A 27 1.06 -3.40 8.68
CA GLU A 27 0.33 -3.58 9.93
C GLU A 27 -0.73 -4.67 9.75
N VAL A 28 -0.56 -5.79 10.46
CA VAL A 28 -1.59 -6.84 10.53
C VAL A 28 -2.46 -6.61 11.75
N LEU A 29 -3.73 -6.29 11.52
CA LEU A 29 -4.68 -5.86 12.53
C LEU A 29 -5.79 -6.90 12.73
N LYS A 30 -6.38 -6.88 13.93
CA LYS A 30 -7.51 -7.77 14.26
C LYS A 30 -8.86 -7.25 13.76
N ALA A 31 -8.96 -5.96 13.48
CA ALA A 31 -10.18 -5.28 13.05
C ALA A 31 -9.81 -4.02 12.25
N ALA A 32 -10.81 -3.36 11.68
CA ALA A 32 -10.62 -2.13 10.92
C ALA A 32 -9.96 -1.03 11.78
N PRO A 33 -8.91 -0.36 11.28
CA PRO A 33 -8.31 0.78 11.97
C PRO A 33 -9.24 1.99 11.94
N GLU A 34 -9.02 2.93 12.86
CA GLU A 34 -9.64 4.26 12.80
C GLU A 34 -9.25 4.98 11.51
N ASP A 35 -10.07 5.94 11.10
CA ASP A 35 -9.76 6.77 9.93
C ASP A 35 -8.76 7.87 10.30
N ASP A 36 -7.54 7.74 9.79
CA ASP A 36 -6.49 8.75 9.86
C ASP A 36 -6.04 9.22 8.47
N SER A 37 -6.90 9.07 7.45
CA SER A 37 -6.63 9.40 6.05
C SER A 37 -6.17 10.85 5.83
N ALA A 38 -6.52 11.76 6.75
CA ALA A 38 -6.06 13.14 6.74
C ALA A 38 -4.52 13.26 6.77
N LYS A 39 -3.81 12.30 7.38
CA LYS A 39 -2.34 12.27 7.52
C LYS A 39 -1.59 11.82 6.26
N PHE A 40 -2.30 11.31 5.26
CA PHE A 40 -1.73 10.68 4.07
C PHE A 40 -2.10 11.46 2.81
N ASP A 41 -1.33 11.34 1.75
CA ASP A 41 -1.56 12.02 0.48
C ASP A 41 -2.62 11.31 -0.34
N HIS A 42 -2.55 9.98 -0.38
CA HIS A 42 -3.44 9.11 -1.12
C HIS A 42 -3.84 7.90 -0.27
N VAL A 43 -5.13 7.57 -0.24
CA VAL A 43 -5.62 6.40 0.50
C VAL A 43 -6.63 5.65 -0.33
N VAL A 44 -6.36 4.37 -0.55
CA VAL A 44 -7.24 3.44 -1.24
C VAL A 44 -7.40 2.17 -0.42
N GLU A 45 -8.52 1.49 -0.61
CA GLU A 45 -8.73 0.18 -0.03
C GLU A 45 -9.25 -0.82 -1.07
N ALA A 46 -8.89 -2.08 -0.89
CA ALA A 46 -9.43 -3.20 -1.64
C ALA A 46 -9.50 -4.45 -0.78
N SER A 47 -10.26 -5.45 -1.24
CA SER A 47 -10.33 -6.75 -0.61
C SER A 47 -9.47 -7.77 -1.34
N LEU A 48 -8.85 -8.66 -0.57
CA LEU A 48 -8.12 -9.84 -1.05
C LEU A 48 -8.68 -11.10 -0.42
N GLN A 49 -8.55 -12.22 -1.11
CA GLN A 49 -8.82 -13.55 -0.59
C GLN A 49 -7.49 -14.22 -0.19
N VAL A 50 -7.28 -14.43 1.10
CA VAL A 50 -6.07 -15.09 1.62
C VAL A 50 -6.40 -16.55 1.94
N SER A 51 -6.05 -17.49 1.06
CA SER A 51 -6.34 -18.91 1.26
C SER A 51 -5.36 -19.61 2.23
N SER A 52 -4.09 -19.20 2.21
CA SER A 52 -2.98 -19.84 2.93
C SER A 52 -2.78 -19.34 4.37
N GLY A 53 -3.47 -18.26 4.74
CA GLY A 53 -3.18 -17.51 5.98
C GLY A 53 -1.84 -16.77 5.96
N ARG A 54 -1.26 -16.54 4.77
CA ARG A 54 0.02 -15.85 4.59
C ARG A 54 -0.09 -14.80 3.50
N LEU A 55 0.38 -13.60 3.82
CA LEU A 55 0.59 -12.51 2.87
C LEU A 55 2.07 -12.35 2.58
N VAL A 56 2.40 -12.14 1.31
CA VAL A 56 3.74 -11.78 0.86
C VAL A 56 3.69 -10.32 0.41
N VAL A 57 4.66 -9.52 0.83
CA VAL A 57 4.83 -8.15 0.35
C VAL A 57 6.21 -8.04 -0.27
N MET A 58 6.24 -7.62 -1.53
CA MET A 58 7.46 -7.50 -2.33
C MET A 58 7.31 -6.41 -3.39
N GLY A 59 8.41 -5.76 -3.73
CA GLY A 59 8.55 -4.93 -4.91
C GLY A 59 8.62 -5.77 -6.20
N CYS A 60 8.46 -5.12 -7.35
CA CYS A 60 8.49 -5.78 -8.65
C CYS A 60 9.87 -6.36 -9.03
N THR A 61 10.94 -5.87 -8.38
CA THR A 61 12.32 -6.31 -8.58
C THR A 61 12.84 -7.22 -7.47
N ASP A 62 12.04 -7.46 -6.43
CA ASP A 62 12.45 -8.26 -5.28
C ASP A 62 12.49 -9.75 -5.62
N TYR A 63 13.35 -10.48 -4.92
CA TYR A 63 13.41 -11.93 -5.02
C TYR A 63 12.37 -12.57 -4.08
N GLU A 64 11.35 -13.20 -4.65
CA GLU A 64 10.21 -13.76 -3.89
C GLU A 64 10.63 -14.64 -2.68
N PRO A 65 11.63 -15.53 -2.76
CA PRO A 65 12.04 -16.34 -1.61
C PRO A 65 12.45 -15.51 -0.39
N GLU A 66 12.97 -14.31 -0.58
CA GLU A 66 13.42 -13.40 0.49
C GLU A 66 12.36 -12.38 0.91
N ALA A 67 11.24 -12.31 0.19
CA ALA A 67 10.16 -11.37 0.47
C ALA A 67 9.58 -11.51 1.88
N ALA A 68 9.22 -10.35 2.46
CA ALA A 68 8.60 -10.30 3.77
C ALA A 68 7.25 -11.03 3.77
N ARG A 69 7.04 -11.86 4.79
CA ARG A 69 5.85 -12.71 4.94
C ARG A 69 5.16 -12.43 6.26
N PHE A 70 3.84 -12.26 6.19
CA PHE A 70 3.00 -11.90 7.33
C PHE A 70 1.89 -12.93 7.49
N GLY A 71 1.69 -13.40 8.73
CA GLY A 71 0.59 -14.31 9.05
C GLY A 71 -0.72 -13.55 9.25
N ILE A 72 -1.82 -14.07 8.70
CA ILE A 72 -3.17 -13.55 8.92
C ILE A 72 -4.17 -14.72 8.90
N ALA A 73 -5.36 -14.54 9.47
CA ALA A 73 -6.41 -15.53 9.34
C ALA A 73 -6.75 -15.75 7.85
N ALA A 74 -6.86 -17.02 7.44
CA ALA A 74 -7.32 -17.35 6.10
C ALA A 74 -8.77 -16.88 5.93
N GLY A 75 -9.08 -16.33 4.75
CA GLY A 75 -10.37 -15.73 4.46
C GLY A 75 -10.25 -14.41 3.70
N PRO A 76 -11.39 -13.72 3.51
CA PRO A 76 -11.38 -12.38 2.94
C PRO A 76 -10.77 -11.38 3.93
N VAL A 77 -9.92 -10.51 3.41
CA VAL A 77 -9.29 -9.43 4.16
C VAL A 77 -9.52 -8.11 3.43
N ARG A 78 -9.48 -7.01 4.18
CA ARG A 78 -9.38 -5.66 3.64
C ARG A 78 -7.95 -5.19 3.78
N VAL A 79 -7.45 -4.54 2.73
CA VAL A 79 -6.15 -3.87 2.73
C VAL A 79 -6.40 -2.38 2.49
N ARG A 80 -5.87 -1.53 3.38
CA ARG A 80 -5.74 -0.09 3.17
C ARG A 80 -4.31 0.23 2.79
N ALA A 81 -4.12 0.80 1.61
CA ALA A 81 -2.86 1.36 1.17
C ALA A 81 -2.92 2.87 1.30
N ALA A 82 -2.11 3.41 2.22
CA ALA A 82 -2.01 4.84 2.49
C ALA A 82 -0.60 5.32 2.10
N ARG A 83 -0.51 6.20 1.10
CA ARG A 83 0.74 6.76 0.59
C ARG A 83 0.96 8.16 1.15
N SER A 84 2.20 8.52 1.42
CA SER A 84 2.60 9.84 1.90
C SER A 84 3.98 10.24 1.38
N ASN A 85 4.26 11.54 1.43
CA ASN A 85 5.48 12.14 0.89
C ASN A 85 5.58 12.04 -0.63
N VAL A 86 4.44 11.98 -1.32
CA VAL A 86 4.38 11.70 -2.76
C VAL A 86 4.98 12.86 -3.56
N ALA A 87 4.64 14.12 -3.23
CA ALA A 87 5.16 15.30 -3.93
C ALA A 87 6.68 15.46 -3.80
N GLU A 88 7.22 15.14 -2.63
CA GLU A 88 8.66 15.24 -2.35
C GLU A 88 9.43 14.20 -3.17
N ALA A 89 8.96 12.96 -3.15
CA ALA A 89 9.55 11.89 -3.94
C ALA A 89 9.44 12.18 -5.45
N GLU A 90 8.29 12.64 -5.93
CA GLU A 90 8.11 13.06 -7.34
C GLU A 90 9.09 14.16 -7.74
N ARG A 91 9.38 15.13 -6.86
CA ARG A 91 10.30 16.23 -7.15
C ARG A 91 11.76 15.77 -7.24
N LEU A 92 12.15 14.82 -6.41
CA LEU A 92 13.53 14.33 -6.34
C LEU A 92 13.80 13.14 -7.29
N GLU A 93 12.74 12.52 -7.80
CA GLU A 93 12.79 11.40 -8.74
C GLU A 93 13.73 10.28 -8.26
N ILE A 94 14.87 10.11 -8.94
CA ILE A 94 15.86 9.07 -8.67
C ILE A 94 16.62 9.29 -7.35
N ASP A 95 16.69 10.53 -6.86
CA ASP A 95 17.41 10.87 -5.62
C ASP A 95 16.48 10.77 -4.38
N SER A 96 15.22 10.36 -4.58
CA SER A 96 14.23 10.33 -3.50
C SER A 96 14.52 9.25 -2.45
N ASP A 97 15.33 8.23 -2.74
CA ASP A 97 15.69 7.17 -1.79
C ASP A 97 17.06 7.32 -1.13
N ASP A 98 17.76 8.44 -1.35
CA ASP A 98 19.02 8.76 -0.67
C ASP A 98 18.84 8.93 0.84
N GLU A 99 17.71 9.51 1.28
CA GLU A 99 17.40 9.75 2.69
C GLU A 99 15.98 9.28 3.07
N PRO A 100 15.77 8.72 4.28
CA PRO A 100 14.43 8.32 4.72
C PRO A 100 13.40 9.46 4.69
N ALA A 101 13.84 10.72 4.85
CA ALA A 101 12.97 11.89 4.84
C ALA A 101 12.38 12.21 3.45
N THR A 102 13.06 11.81 2.37
CA THR A 102 12.69 12.08 0.98
C THR A 102 11.93 10.94 0.33
N MET A 103 12.04 9.73 0.89
CA MET A 103 11.37 8.55 0.36
C MET A 103 9.86 8.71 0.33
N GLU A 104 9.25 8.22 -0.75
CA GLU A 104 7.82 7.90 -0.72
C GLU A 104 7.57 6.84 0.35
N ARG A 105 6.46 6.98 1.09
CA ARG A 105 6.10 6.06 2.16
C ARG A 105 4.75 5.42 1.90
N ILE A 106 4.66 4.11 2.07
CA ILE A 106 3.42 3.35 1.96
C ILE A 106 3.15 2.63 3.28
N ARG A 107 1.99 2.88 3.88
CA ARG A 107 1.48 2.07 4.98
C ARG A 107 0.40 1.14 4.46
N LEU A 108 0.62 -0.16 4.63
CA LEU A 108 -0.31 -1.23 4.31
C LEU A 108 -0.92 -1.74 5.62
N GLN A 109 -2.21 -1.46 5.83
CA GLN A 109 -2.95 -2.00 6.98
C GLN A 109 -3.86 -3.11 6.48
N VAL A 110 -3.80 -4.28 7.12
CA VAL A 110 -4.55 -5.46 6.71
C VAL A 110 -5.38 -5.99 7.88
N TRP A 111 -6.66 -6.27 7.65
CA TRP A 111 -7.53 -6.87 8.67
C TRP A 111 -8.58 -7.81 8.05
N PRO A 112 -9.09 -8.80 8.79
CA PRO A 112 -10.20 -9.63 8.34
C PRO A 112 -11.46 -8.79 8.10
N ALA A 113 -12.11 -8.96 6.94
CA ALA A 113 -13.35 -8.25 6.60
C ALA A 113 -14.08 -8.96 5.44
N PRO A 114 -15.41 -8.81 5.29
CA PRO A 114 -16.11 -9.28 4.11
C PRO A 114 -15.54 -8.69 2.82
N HIS A 115 -15.57 -9.49 1.75
CA HIS A 115 -15.11 -9.05 0.43
C HIS A 115 -16.00 -7.92 -0.09
N THR A 116 -15.38 -6.79 -0.48
CA THR A 116 -16.06 -5.63 -1.05
C THR A 116 -15.20 -5.00 -2.14
N GLY A 117 -15.83 -4.24 -3.05
CA GLY A 117 -15.13 -3.55 -4.13
C GLY A 117 -14.07 -2.57 -3.63
N SER A 118 -13.12 -2.22 -4.52
CA SER A 118 -12.12 -1.22 -4.21
C SER A 118 -12.74 0.17 -4.09
N VAL A 119 -12.20 0.98 -3.19
CA VAL A 119 -12.67 2.35 -2.93
C VAL A 119 -11.50 3.29 -2.75
N VAL A 120 -11.73 4.55 -3.08
CA VAL A 120 -10.76 5.63 -2.89
C VAL A 120 -11.27 6.49 -1.74
N ILE A 121 -10.51 6.50 -0.64
CA ILE A 121 -10.83 7.29 0.55
C ILE A 121 -10.33 8.72 0.38
N LYS A 122 -9.10 8.87 -0.13
CA LYS A 122 -8.49 10.17 -0.42
C LYS A 122 -7.69 10.11 -1.71
N ARG A 123 -7.95 11.03 -2.65
CA ARG A 123 -7.15 11.20 -3.86
C ARG A 123 -5.99 12.16 -3.61
N TRP A 124 -4.80 11.75 -4.01
CA TRP A 124 -3.70 12.70 -4.18
C TRP A 124 -4.08 13.69 -5.28
N LYS A 125 -3.77 14.96 -5.04
CA LYS A 125 -3.91 16.03 -6.01
C LYS A 125 -2.58 16.77 -6.00
N PRO A 126 -1.78 16.70 -7.07
CA PRO A 126 -0.62 17.57 -7.19
C PRO A 126 -1.10 19.01 -7.02
N LEU A 127 -0.41 19.80 -6.21
CA LEU A 127 -0.57 21.24 -6.26
C LEU A 127 -0.25 21.64 -7.70
N ALA A 128 -1.22 22.20 -8.41
CA ALA A 128 -0.99 22.71 -9.75
C ALA A 128 0.22 23.67 -9.70
N ALA A 129 1.19 23.42 -10.58
CA ALA A 129 2.37 24.27 -10.77
C ALA A 129 1.97 25.69 -11.20
#